data_AF-A0A377NFW6-F1
#
_entry.id   AF-A0A377NFW6-F1
#
_cell.length_a   1.000
_cell.length_b   1.000
_cell.length_c   1.000
_cell.angle_alpha   90.00
_cell.angle_beta   90.00
_cell.angle_gamma   90.00
#
_symmetry.space_group_name_H-M   'P 1'
#
loop_
_entity.id
_entity.type
_entity.pdbx_description
1 polymer ?
#
loop_
_entity_poly.entity_id
_entity_poly.type
_entity_poly.pdbx_seq_one_letter_code
_entity_poly.pdbx_strand_id
1 'polypeptide(L)'
;MISIFDIFKIGIGPSSSHTVGPMKAGKIFSDELIALGHINNTSRVVVDVYGSLSLTGKGHHTDLAIIMGLAGNLPDSVNIDAIPILSVMSKARAS
;
A
#
# COMPACT_ATOMS: atom_id res chain seq x y z
N MET A 1 20.55 -17.44 0.60
CA MET A 1 21.44 -16.73 1.54
C MET A 1 20.66 -15.51 2.04
N ILE A 2 20.53 -15.32 3.35
CA ILE A 2 19.83 -14.14 3.91
C ILE A 2 20.85 -13.01 4.02
N SER A 3 20.56 -11.84 3.44
CA SER A 3 21.42 -10.67 3.51
C SER A 3 21.15 -9.85 4.77
N ILE A 4 22.14 -9.07 5.24
CA ILE A 4 21.90 -8.09 6.32
C ILE A 4 20.87 -7.03 5.91
N PHE A 5 20.81 -6.71 4.62
CA PHE A 5 19.79 -5.84 4.03
C PHE A 5 18.39 -6.48 4.02
N ASP A 6 18.28 -7.80 4.22
CA ASP A 6 16.98 -8.45 4.39
C ASP A 6 16.38 -8.22 5.78
N ILE A 7 17.26 -8.03 6.77
CA ILE A 7 16.91 -7.83 8.18
C ILE A 7 16.65 -6.34 8.46
N PHE A 8 17.52 -5.45 7.94
CA PHE A 8 17.41 -4.01 8.15
C PHE A 8 16.97 -3.32 6.86
N LYS A 9 15.68 -2.98 6.77
CA LYS A 9 15.07 -2.30 5.62
C LYS A 9 14.56 -0.93 6.03
N ILE A 10 14.85 0.07 5.19
CA ILE A 10 14.18 1.38 5.28
C ILE A 10 12.71 1.18 4.86
N GLY A 11 11.81 1.80 5.59
CA GLY A 11 10.39 1.75 5.32
C GLY A 11 9.60 2.69 6.22
N ILE A 12 8.31 2.77 5.98
CA ILE A 12 7.37 3.56 6.77
C ILE A 12 6.68 2.71 7.84
N GLY A 13 6.55 3.26 9.05
CA GLY A 13 5.81 2.67 10.15
C GLY A 13 4.28 2.80 10.00
N PRO A 14 3.49 2.17 10.88
CA PRO A 14 3.92 1.52 12.12
C PRO A 14 4.33 0.03 11.98
N SER A 15 4.06 -0.63 10.84
CA SER A 15 4.24 -2.09 10.74
C SER A 15 4.80 -2.55 9.39
N SER A 16 5.83 -3.40 9.42
CA SER A 16 6.36 -4.01 8.19
C SER A 16 5.33 -4.91 7.49
N SER A 17 4.55 -5.67 8.25
CA SER A 17 3.56 -6.62 7.68
C SER A 17 2.25 -5.95 7.28
N HIS A 18 1.83 -4.91 8.01
CA HIS A 18 0.53 -4.27 7.81
C HIS A 18 0.60 -2.90 7.13
N THR A 19 1.80 -2.35 6.93
CA THR A 19 2.04 -1.07 6.24
C THR A 19 2.97 -1.26 5.04
N VAL A 20 4.21 -1.71 5.26
CA VAL A 20 5.22 -1.85 4.17
C VAL A 20 4.78 -2.87 3.13
N GLY A 21 4.33 -4.06 3.56
CA GLY A 21 3.86 -5.12 2.67
C GLY A 21 2.69 -4.68 1.78
N PRO A 22 1.56 -4.19 2.36
CA PRO A 22 0.41 -3.75 1.60
C PRO A 22 0.69 -2.59 0.63
N MET A 23 1.54 -1.63 1.01
CA MET A 23 1.95 -0.55 0.09
C MET A 23 2.75 -1.08 -1.11
N LYS A 24 3.68 -2.02 -0.88
CA LYS A 24 4.40 -2.67 -1.98
C LYS A 24 3.47 -3.46 -2.89
N ALA A 25 2.50 -4.18 -2.33
CA ALA A 25 1.51 -4.91 -3.11
C ALA A 25 0.67 -3.97 -3.99
N GLY A 26 0.22 -2.84 -3.45
CA GLY A 26 -0.48 -1.81 -4.23
C GLY A 26 0.37 -1.25 -5.37
N LYS A 27 1.65 -0.97 -5.11
CA LYS A 27 2.59 -0.46 -6.12
C LYS A 27 2.78 -1.46 -7.27
N ILE A 28 3.06 -2.72 -6.93
CA ILE A 28 3.22 -3.80 -7.92
C ILE A 28 1.97 -3.91 -8.79
N PHE A 29 0.77 -3.92 -8.19
CA PHE A 29 -0.48 -3.99 -8.94
C PHE A 29 -0.65 -2.78 -9.89
N SER A 30 -0.37 -1.56 -9.43
CA SER A 30 -0.47 -0.37 -10.27
C SER A 30 0.52 -0.39 -11.44
N ASP A 31 1.74 -0.87 -11.21
CA ASP A 31 2.77 -0.98 -12.23
C ASP A 31 2.41 -2.05 -13.28
N GLU A 32 1.88 -3.20 -12.85
CA GLU A 32 1.36 -4.24 -13.75
C GLU A 32 0.19 -3.72 -14.59
N LEU A 33 -0.74 -2.98 -13.99
CA LEU A 33 -1.88 -2.40 -14.69
C LEU A 33 -1.46 -1.40 -15.79
N ILE A 34 -0.40 -0.62 -15.51
CA ILE A 34 0.21 0.30 -16.49
C ILE A 34 0.93 -0.49 -17.58
N ALA A 35 1.74 -1.49 -17.21
CA ALA A 35 2.51 -2.30 -18.15
C ALA A 35 1.62 -3.07 -19.14
N LEU A 36 0.45 -3.52 -18.69
CA LEU A 36 -0.56 -4.17 -19.53
C LEU A 36 -1.42 -3.18 -20.36
N GLY A 37 -1.21 -1.87 -20.20
CA GLY A 37 -1.95 -0.84 -20.92
C GLY A 37 -3.41 -0.68 -20.47
N HIS A 38 -3.77 -1.18 -19.29
CA HIS A 38 -5.16 -1.18 -18.78
C HIS A 38 -5.52 0.06 -17.96
N ILE A 39 -4.54 0.87 -17.56
CA ILE A 39 -4.76 2.03 -16.69
C ILE A 39 -5.80 3.02 -17.26
N ASN A 40 -5.77 3.29 -18.57
CA ASN A 40 -6.69 4.23 -19.21
C ASN A 40 -8.14 3.71 -19.29
N ASN A 41 -8.33 2.40 -19.17
CA ASN A 41 -9.65 1.75 -19.24
C ASN A 41 -10.17 1.34 -17.85
N THR A 42 -9.38 1.57 -16.80
CA THR A 42 -9.74 1.19 -15.43
C THR A 42 -10.46 2.34 -14.75
N SER A 43 -11.76 2.17 -14.51
CA SER A 43 -12.59 3.16 -13.80
C SER A 43 -12.69 2.91 -12.29
N ARG A 44 -12.34 1.71 -11.83
CA ARG A 44 -12.46 1.31 -10.43
C ARG A 44 -11.45 0.21 -10.08
N VAL A 45 -10.83 0.35 -8.92
CA VAL A 45 -10.04 -0.70 -8.26
C VAL A 45 -10.78 -1.10 -6.98
N VAL A 46 -10.85 -2.41 -6.72
CA VAL A 46 -11.39 -2.98 -5.48
C VAL A 46 -10.28 -3.77 -4.82
N VAL A 47 -10.06 -3.54 -3.53
CA VAL A 47 -9.07 -4.27 -2.74
C VAL A 47 -9.77 -4.92 -1.57
N ASP A 48 -9.74 -6.24 -1.55
CA ASP A 48 -10.25 -7.03 -0.44
C ASP A 48 -9.10 -7.44 0.47
N VAL A 49 -9.28 -7.28 1.77
CA VAL A 49 -8.27 -7.60 2.79
C VAL A 49 -8.79 -8.76 3.62
N TYR A 50 -7.95 -9.77 3.86
CA TYR A 50 -8.34 -11.02 4.49
C TYR A 50 -7.52 -11.34 5.75
N GLY A 51 -8.08 -12.19 6.62
CA GLY A 51 -7.37 -12.77 7.75
C GLY A 51 -6.87 -11.76 8.78
N SER A 52 -5.66 -11.98 9.31
CA SER A 52 -5.05 -11.09 10.32
C SER A 52 -4.87 -9.64 9.82
N LEU A 53 -4.67 -9.48 8.52
CA LEU A 53 -4.47 -8.18 7.88
C LEU A 53 -5.74 -7.32 7.94
N SER A 54 -6.94 -7.92 7.79
CA SER A 54 -8.20 -7.18 7.90
C SER A 54 -8.58 -6.89 9.35
N LEU A 55 -8.31 -7.83 10.25
CA LEU A 55 -8.65 -7.70 11.67
C LEU A 55 -7.95 -6.52 12.35
N THR A 56 -6.70 -6.25 12.00
CA THR A 56 -5.90 -5.19 12.64
C THR A 56 -5.56 -4.04 11.71
N GLY A 57 -6.06 -4.05 10.47
CA GLY A 57 -5.64 -3.14 9.41
C GLY A 57 -5.88 -1.66 9.73
N LYS A 58 -6.98 -1.31 10.40
CA LYS A 58 -7.25 0.08 10.82
C LYS A 58 -6.21 0.62 11.80
N GLY A 59 -5.80 -0.19 12.79
CA GLY A 59 -4.79 0.22 13.77
C GLY A 59 -3.38 0.37 13.19
N HIS A 60 -3.14 -0.22 12.01
CA HIS A 60 -1.85 -0.20 11.33
C HIS A 60 -1.85 0.63 10.02
N HIS A 61 -2.93 1.35 9.75
CA HIS A 61 -3.11 2.15 8.53
C HIS A 61 -2.92 1.34 7.23
N THR A 62 -3.38 0.09 7.23
CA THR A 62 -3.26 -0.82 6.07
C THR A 62 -4.00 -0.30 4.85
N ASP A 63 -5.18 0.27 5.06
CA ASP A 63 -5.98 0.92 4.02
C ASP A 63 -5.22 2.07 3.34
N LEU A 64 -4.65 2.96 4.13
CA LEU A 64 -3.82 4.06 3.65
C LEU A 64 -2.58 3.54 2.92
N ALA A 65 -1.91 2.53 3.49
CA ALA A 65 -0.74 1.92 2.87
C ALA A 65 -1.05 1.37 1.47
N ILE A 66 -2.16 0.64 1.32
CA ILE A 66 -2.65 0.14 0.03
C ILE A 66 -2.86 1.29 -0.95
N ILE A 67 -3.55 2.35 -0.53
CA ILE A 67 -3.86 3.51 -1.38
C ILE A 67 -2.59 4.21 -1.84
N MET A 68 -1.63 4.44 -0.94
CA MET A 68 -0.35 5.05 -1.29
C MET A 68 0.41 4.20 -2.32
N GLY A 69 0.38 2.88 -2.16
CA GLY A 69 0.95 1.94 -3.11
C GLY A 69 0.30 2.04 -4.49
N LEU A 70 -1.04 1.99 -4.54
CA LEU A 70 -1.81 2.16 -5.78
C LEU A 70 -1.58 3.53 -6.44
N ALA A 71 -1.29 4.56 -5.64
CA ALA A 71 -0.92 5.89 -6.13
C ALA A 71 0.55 5.98 -6.62
N GLY A 72 1.28 4.88 -6.64
CA GLY A 72 2.63 4.80 -7.20
C GLY A 72 3.78 5.00 -6.20
N ASN A 73 3.49 5.10 -4.89
CA ASN A 73 4.52 5.33 -3.87
C ASN A 73 5.18 4.02 -3.42
N LEU A 74 6.42 4.13 -2.93
CA LEU A 74 7.16 3.04 -2.29
C LEU A 74 7.45 3.36 -0.81
N PRO A 75 7.45 2.36 0.09
CA PRO A 75 7.62 2.58 1.52
C PRO A 75 8.92 3.27 1.94
N ASP A 76 9.98 3.11 1.14
CA ASP A 76 11.34 3.61 1.43
C ASP A 76 11.60 5.02 0.90
N SER A 77 10.70 5.55 0.06
CA SER A 77 10.87 6.83 -0.64
C SER A 77 9.60 7.70 -0.65
N VAL A 78 8.53 7.25 -0.01
CA VAL A 78 7.28 8.01 0.11
C VAL A 78 7.50 9.34 0.85
N ASN A 79 6.92 10.42 0.31
CA ASN A 79 6.89 11.71 1.00
C ASN A 79 5.87 11.64 2.15
N ILE A 80 6.38 11.63 3.38
CA ILE A 80 5.59 11.48 4.61
C ILE A 80 4.66 12.69 4.81
N ASP A 81 5.09 13.89 4.41
CA ASP A 81 4.32 15.13 4.60
C ASP A 81 3.08 15.19 3.69
N ALA A 82 3.07 14.40 2.60
CA ALA A 82 1.94 14.33 1.67
C ALA A 82 0.84 13.34 2.09
N ILE A 83 1.13 12.47 3.07
CA ILE A 83 0.22 11.39 3.52
C ILE A 83 -1.13 11.90 4.05
N PRO A 84 -1.21 13.00 4.84
CA PRO A 84 -2.49 13.50 5.35
C PRO A 84 -3.49 13.87 4.25
N ILE A 85 -3.02 14.35 3.10
CA ILE A 85 -3.86 14.77 1.96
C ILE A 85 -4.51 13.55 1.29
N LEU A 86 -3.75 12.45 1.15
CA LEU A 86 -4.21 11.22 0.50
C LEU A 86 -5.19 10.43 1.38
N SER A 87 -5.07 10.54 2.71
CA SER A 87 -6.00 9.91 3.66
C SER A 87 -7.45 10.37 3.47
N VAL A 88 -7.67 11.65 3.13
CA VAL A 88 -9.00 12.23 2.91
C VAL A 88 -9.72 11.66 1.68
N MET A 89 -8.96 11.14 0.70
CA MET A 89 -9.52 10.54 -0.52
C MET A 89 -10.03 9.10 -0.29
N SER A 90 -9.69 8.49 0.85
CA SER A 90 -10.07 7.12 1.18
C SER A 90 -11.47 7.05 1.81
N LYS A 91 -12.44 6.48 1.09
CA LYS A 91 -13.63 5.87 1.70
C LYS A 91 -13.51 4.36 1.57
N ALA A 92 -12.71 3.74 2.44
CA ALA A 92 -12.68 2.29 2.55
C ALA A 92 -14.04 1.80 3.08
N ARG A 93 -14.82 1.13 2.23
CA ARG A 93 -16.00 0.41 2.66
C ARG A 93 -15.53 -0.93 3.23
N ALA A 94 -15.47 -1.03 4.55
CA ALA A 94 -15.35 -2.33 5.22
C ALA A 94 -16.69 -3.06 5.04
N SER A 95 -16.65 -4.25 4.45
CA SER A 95 -17.75 -5.23 4.45
C SER A 95 -17.92 -5.85 5.83
#